data_AF-A0A418Y682-F1
#
_entry.id   AF-A0A418Y682-F1
#
_cell.length_a   1.000
_cell.length_b   1.000
_cell.length_c   1.000
_cell.angle_alpha   90.00
_cell.angle_beta   90.00
_cell.angle_gamma   90.00
#
_symmetry.space_group_name_H-M   'P 1'
#
loop_
_entity.id
_entity.type
_entity.pdbx_description
1 polymer ?
#
loop_
_entity_poly.entity_id
_entity_poly.type
_entity_poly.pdbx_seq_one_letter_code
_entity_poly.pdbx_strand_id
1 'polypeptide(L)'
;MPLRKANATVQPPLAATGKLGIDAGSVAGFDIYSRVRGGISERNEALAVLAIGSEDSMLYSVDLLAGKASARGRFSRNDQVRDIAIPLNQD
;
A
#
# COMPACT_ATOMS: atom_id res chain seq x y z
N MET A 1 42.41 -20.84 17.95
CA MET A 1 41.08 -20.31 18.34
C MET A 1 40.61 -19.32 17.29
N PRO A 2 39.57 -19.60 16.48
CA PRO A 2 38.97 -18.59 15.62
C PRO A 2 37.76 -17.95 16.30
N LEU A 3 37.68 -16.61 16.21
CA LEU A 3 36.56 -15.80 16.68
C LEU A 3 35.37 -15.97 15.72
N ARG A 4 34.23 -16.45 16.22
CA ARG A 4 32.94 -16.40 15.50
C ARG A 4 32.52 -14.93 15.36
N LYS A 5 32.49 -14.41 14.13
CA LYS A 5 31.78 -13.15 13.86
C LYS A 5 30.28 -13.41 14.03
N ALA A 6 29.63 -12.63 14.88
CA ALA A 6 28.18 -12.65 15.01
C ALA A 6 27.55 -12.19 13.68
N ASN A 7 26.64 -13.00 13.13
CA ASN A 7 25.76 -12.56 12.05
C ASN A 7 24.74 -11.58 12.64
N ALA A 8 25.04 -10.29 12.56
CA ALA A 8 24.03 -9.27 12.81
C ALA A 8 23.02 -9.33 11.66
N THR A 9 21.76 -9.64 11.97
CA THR A 9 20.66 -9.49 11.03
C THR A 9 20.56 -8.03 10.63
N VAL A 10 21.01 -7.69 9.43
CA VAL A 10 20.81 -6.35 8.88
C VAL A 10 19.34 -6.27 8.48
N GLN A 11 18.54 -5.56 9.28
CA GLN A 11 17.21 -5.16 8.85
C GLN A 11 17.38 -4.18 7.68
N PRO A 12 16.87 -4.44 6.48
CA PRO A 12 16.98 -3.49 5.39
C PRO A 12 16.28 -2.17 5.78
N PRO A 13 16.88 -1.01 5.49
CA PRO A 13 16.25 0.28 5.77
C PRO A 13 15.01 0.44 4.89
N LEU A 14 14.01 1.19 5.39
CA LEU A 14 12.88 1.63 4.58
C LEU A 14 13.41 2.38 3.35
N ALA A 15 13.09 1.87 2.16
CA ALA A 15 13.43 2.51 0.90
C ALA A 15 12.26 3.40 0.46
N ALA A 16 12.54 4.65 0.08
CA ALA A 16 11.55 5.49 -0.56
C ALA A 16 11.24 4.91 -1.95
N THR A 17 9.96 4.64 -2.23
CA THR A 17 9.51 4.01 -3.49
C THR A 17 9.11 5.04 -4.55
N GLY A 18 9.05 6.33 -4.21
CA GLY A 18 8.71 7.41 -5.14
C GLY A 18 7.57 8.30 -4.63
N LYS A 19 7.05 9.18 -5.48
CA LYS A 19 5.95 10.10 -5.15
C LYS A 19 4.61 9.54 -5.63
N LEU A 20 3.52 9.85 -4.90
CA LEU A 20 2.15 9.48 -5.29
C LEU A 20 1.73 10.06 -6.65
N GLY A 21 2.33 11.19 -7.07
CA GLY A 21 1.97 11.88 -8.31
C GLY A 21 0.66 12.68 -8.24
N ILE A 22 0.02 12.69 -7.07
CA ILE A 22 -1.16 13.50 -6.73
C ILE A 22 -0.89 14.24 -5.42
N ASP A 23 -1.58 15.36 -5.20
CA ASP A 23 -1.56 16.10 -3.94
C ASP A 23 -2.58 15.51 -2.97
N ALA A 24 -2.23 14.36 -2.40
CA ALA A 24 -3.08 13.69 -1.43
C ALA A 24 -3.15 14.50 -0.13
N GLY A 25 -4.36 14.86 0.28
CA GLY A 25 -4.62 15.55 1.53
C GLY A 25 -4.71 14.56 2.69
N SER A 26 -5.84 13.85 2.80
CA SER A 26 -6.05 12.83 3.82
C SER A 26 -6.03 11.41 3.25
N VAL A 27 -5.54 10.47 4.05
CA VAL A 27 -5.55 9.04 3.77
C VAL A 27 -6.54 8.40 4.74
N ALA A 28 -7.54 7.70 4.20
CA ALA A 28 -8.49 6.95 5.01
C ALA A 28 -7.98 5.52 5.28
N GLY A 29 -7.48 4.82 4.25
CA GLY A 29 -7.00 3.45 4.41
C GLY A 29 -6.04 3.03 3.31
N PHE A 30 -5.25 1.99 3.60
CA PHE A 30 -4.32 1.37 2.66
C PHE A 30 -4.22 -0.11 2.98
N ASP A 31 -4.38 -0.95 1.96
CA ASP A 31 -4.24 -2.40 2.11
C ASP A 31 -3.66 -3.03 0.83
N ILE A 32 -3.09 -4.22 0.95
CA ILE A 32 -2.42 -4.94 -0.13
C ILE A 32 -3.12 -6.28 -0.34
N TYR A 33 -3.59 -6.51 -1.56
CA TYR A 33 -3.97 -7.83 -2.03
C TYR A 33 -2.72 -8.55 -2.53
N SER A 34 -2.42 -9.70 -1.95
CA SER A 34 -1.32 -10.57 -2.35
C SER A 34 -1.87 -11.90 -2.88
N ARG A 35 -1.58 -12.22 -4.14
CA ARG A 35 -1.80 -13.59 -4.63
C ARG A 35 -0.66 -14.46 -4.11
N VAL A 36 -0.98 -15.40 -3.22
CA VAL A 36 0.00 -16.29 -2.60
C VAL A 36 -0.09 -17.68 -3.22
N ARG A 37 1.06 -18.24 -3.61
CA ARG A 37 1.17 -19.63 -4.08
C ARG A 37 2.32 -20.33 -3.36
N GLY A 38 2.03 -21.44 -2.69
CA GLY A 38 3.04 -22.18 -1.92
C GLY A 38 3.69 -21.37 -0.79
N GLY A 39 2.95 -20.42 -0.20
CA GLY A 39 3.44 -19.54 0.86
C GLY A 39 4.29 -18.35 0.37
N ILE A 40 4.38 -18.14 -0.95
CA ILE A 40 5.14 -17.03 -1.55
C ILE A 40 4.17 -16.09 -2.27
N SER A 41 4.31 -14.78 -2.07
CA SER A 41 3.56 -13.80 -2.85
C SER A 41 4.10 -13.73 -4.28
N GLU A 42 3.25 -13.99 -5.26
CA GLU A 42 3.58 -13.91 -6.69
C GLU A 42 3.16 -12.56 -7.30
N ARG A 43 2.15 -11.90 -6.72
CA ARG A 43 1.64 -10.61 -7.19
C ARG A 43 1.09 -9.82 -6.01
N ASN A 44 1.41 -8.53 -5.95
CA ASN A 44 0.81 -7.59 -5.01
C ASN A 44 0.02 -6.51 -5.78
N GLU A 45 -1.17 -6.19 -5.29
CA GLU A 45 -1.97 -5.05 -5.72
C GLU A 45 -2.31 -4.20 -4.49
N ALA A 46 -1.66 -3.05 -4.38
CA ALA A 46 -1.92 -2.12 -3.30
C ALA A 46 -3.08 -1.19 -3.64
N LEU A 47 -3.99 -1.02 -2.70
CA LEU A 47 -5.14 -0.14 -2.79
C LEU A 47 -5.08 0.91 -1.69
N ALA A 48 -5.50 2.13 -2.01
CA ALA A 48 -5.54 3.23 -1.06
C ALA A 48 -6.83 4.03 -1.23
N VAL A 49 -7.36 4.55 -0.13
CA VAL A 49 -8.41 5.55 -0.16
C VAL A 49 -7.81 6.91 0.19
N LEU A 50 -7.78 7.80 -0.78
CA LEU A 50 -7.16 9.12 -0.69
C LEU A 50 -8.20 10.20 -1.02
N ALA A 51 -8.12 11.33 -0.33
CA ALA A 51 -8.84 12.55 -0.67
C ALA A 51 -7.85 13.61 -1.17
N ILE A 52 -8.25 14.40 -2.17
CA ILE A 52 -7.47 15.53 -2.70
C ILE A 52 -8.13 16.82 -2.18
N GLY A 53 -7.43 17.58 -1.34
CA GLY A 53 -7.99 18.78 -0.72
C GLY A 53 -9.27 18.49 0.10
N SER A 54 -10.34 19.24 -0.18
CA SER A 54 -11.67 19.03 0.42
C SER A 54 -12.61 18.17 -0.45
N GLU A 55 -12.08 17.48 -1.47
CA GLU A 55 -12.88 16.61 -2.33
C GLU A 55 -13.19 15.25 -1.68
N ASP A 56 -14.21 14.57 -2.20
CA ASP A 56 -14.58 13.22 -1.80
C ASP A 56 -13.41 12.25 -1.94
N SER A 57 -13.41 11.25 -1.06
CA SER A 57 -12.48 10.14 -1.14
C SER A 57 -12.63 9.37 -2.46
N MET A 58 -11.49 8.92 -2.99
CA MET A 58 -11.42 8.03 -4.15
C MET A 58 -10.58 6.80 -3.81
N LEU A 59 -10.92 5.68 -4.43
CA LEU A 59 -10.10 4.47 -4.42
C LEU A 59 -9.01 4.61 -5.49
N TYR A 60 -7.77 4.34 -5.09
CA TYR A 60 -6.60 4.31 -5.95
C TYR A 60 -5.95 2.93 -5.91
N SER A 61 -5.34 2.52 -7.02
CA SER A 61 -4.25 1.54 -6.97
C SER A 61 -2.92 2.25 -6.85
N VAL A 62 -2.01 1.71 -6.04
CA VAL A 62 -0.67 2.26 -5.81
C VAL A 62 0.38 1.29 -6.34
N ASP A 63 1.28 1.77 -7.18
CA ASP A 63 2.48 1.02 -7.55
C ASP A 63 3.45 1.00 -6.36
N LEU A 64 3.72 -0.18 -5.81
CA LEU A 64 4.58 -0.33 -4.62
C LEU A 64 6.06 -0.01 -4.87
N LEU A 65 6.52 -0.04 -6.12
CA LEU A 65 7.92 0.21 -6.46
C LEU A 65 8.18 1.65 -6.93
N ALA A 66 7.18 2.27 -7.56
CA ALA A 66 7.26 3.65 -8.06
C ALA A 66 6.51 4.67 -7.19
N GLY A 67 5.69 4.20 -6.24
CA GLY A 67 4.82 5.01 -5.39
C GLY A 67 3.62 5.64 -6.11
N LYS A 68 3.47 5.46 -7.43
CA LYS A 68 2.46 6.15 -8.24
C LYS A 68 1.04 5.70 -7.90
N ALA A 69 0.16 6.64 -7.58
CA ALA A 69 -1.28 6.41 -7.40
C ALA A 69 -2.04 6.58 -8.73
N SER A 70 -2.97 5.66 -9.01
CA SER A 70 -3.87 5.71 -10.17
C SER A 70 -5.32 5.50 -9.75
N ALA A 71 -6.20 6.44 -10.08
CA ALA A 71 -7.60 6.42 -9.64
C ALA A 71 -8.34 5.21 -10.23
N ARG A 72 -9.19 4.58 -9.41
CA ARG A 72 -10.04 3.44 -9.78
C ARG A 72 -11.53 3.75 -9.66
N GLY A 73 -11.92 4.66 -8.77
CA GLY A 73 -13.31 5.08 -8.60
C GLY A 73 -13.49 6.07 -7.44
N ARG A 74 -14.63 6.75 -7.42
CA ARG A 74 -15.00 7.75 -6.39
C ARG A 74 -16.09 7.19 -5.48
N PHE A 75 -15.98 7.42 -4.18
CA PHE A 75 -17.05 7.12 -3.24
C PHE A 75 -18.15 8.20 -3.33
N SER A 76 -19.39 7.92 -2.91
CA SER A 76 -20.45 8.93 -2.96
C SER A 76 -20.07 10.14 -2.09
N ARG A 77 -20.51 11.35 -2.48
CA ARG A 77 -20.22 12.61 -1.76
C ARG A 77 -20.52 12.59 -0.25
N ASN A 78 -21.47 11.76 0.17
CA ASN A 78 -21.92 11.68 1.56
C ASN A 78 -21.34 10.47 2.31
N ASP A 79 -20.55 9.64 1.64
CA ASP A 79 -19.94 8.47 2.27
C ASP A 79 -18.63 8.87 2.92
N GLN A 80 -18.54 8.70 4.24
CA GLN A 80 -17.30 8.88 4.96
C GLN A 80 -16.55 7.54 5.03
N VAL A 81 -15.54 7.39 4.16
CA VAL A 81 -14.64 6.23 4.24
C VAL A 81 -13.60 6.48 5.33
N ARG A 82 -13.49 5.53 6.26
CA ARG A 82 -12.55 5.61 7.39
C ARG A 82 -11.37 4.69 7.27
N ASP A 83 -11.54 3.58 6.54
CA ASP A 83 -10.50 2.61 6.26
C ASP A 83 -10.97 1.66 5.14
N ILE A 84 -10.05 0.86 4.61
CA ILE A 84 -10.34 -0.29 3.75
C ILE A 84 -9.59 -1.52 4.26
N ALA A 85 -10.22 -2.68 4.08
CA ALA A 85 -9.58 -3.96 4.30
C ALA A 85 -9.95 -4.91 3.16
N ILE A 86 -8.97 -5.64 2.67
CA ILE A 86 -9.13 -6.69 1.68
C ILE A 86 -9.24 -8.03 2.45
N PRO A 87 -10.18 -8.92 2.08
CA PRO A 87 -10.36 -10.20 2.79
C PRO A 87 -9.07 -11.03 2.86
N LEU A 88 -8.93 -11.80 3.95
CA LEU A 88 -7.73 -12.57 4.30
C LEU A 88 -7.55 -13.87 3.49
N ASN A 89 -8.61 -14.36 2.84
CA ASN A 89 -8.59 -15.60 2.05
C ASN A 89 -8.42 -15.27 0.57
N GLN A 90 -7.18 -14.98 0.17
CA GLN A 90 -6.80 -14.48 -1.16
C GLN A 90 -6.33 -15.60 -2.11
N ASP A 91 -6.79 -16.83 -1.85
CA ASP A 91 -6.39 -18.08 -2.54
C ASP A 91 -6.95 -18.18 -3.97
#